data_AF-A0A425Y0E9-F1
#
_entry.id   AF-A0A425Y0E9-F1
#
_cell.length_a   1.000
_cell.length_b   1.000
_cell.length_c   1.000
_cell.angle_alpha   90.00
_cell.angle_beta   90.00
_cell.angle_gamma   90.00
#
_symmetry.space_group_name_H-M   'P 1'
#
loop_
_entity.id
_entity.type
_entity.pdbx_description
1 polymer ?
#
loop_
_entity_poly.entity_id
_entity_poly.type
_entity_poly.pdbx_seq_one_letter_code
_entity_poly.pdbx_strand_id
1 'polypeptide(L)'
;MERTEFINYIFDALYAQPENESLDIACWGMEHLHTEDDSPIYESIIEEFISNEWAVDQGLGFLVLTKEGRDIINVFGSYTAFIETYMQPAPQIKSPLSLKTISLVINLILALFIAMLMITKNNDDQIISDQKAKIEAQQATINSLQKATTK
;
A
#
# COMPACT_ATOMS: atom_id res chain seq x y z
N MET A 1 -14.32 -2.63 34.09
CA MET A 1 -14.80 -2.80 32.70
C MET A 1 -13.62 -2.53 31.79
N GLU A 2 -13.38 -3.40 30.81
CA GLU A 2 -12.31 -3.18 29.83
C GLU A 2 -12.72 -2.08 28.85
N ARG A 3 -11.76 -1.32 28.29
CA ARG A 3 -12.05 -0.22 27.35
C ARG A 3 -12.87 -0.69 26.14
N THR A 4 -12.53 -1.85 25.59
CA THR A 4 -13.25 -2.47 24.46
C THR A 4 -14.70 -2.78 24.81
N GLU A 5 -14.95 -3.26 26.02
CA GLU A 5 -16.29 -3.54 26.52
C GLU A 5 -17.10 -2.26 26.68
N PHE A 6 -16.47 -1.20 27.20
CA PHE A 6 -17.08 0.12 27.32
C PHE A 6 -17.46 0.70 25.95
N ILE A 7 -16.55 0.65 24.98
CA ILE A 7 -16.83 1.10 23.61
C ILE A 7 -17.97 0.28 23.01
N ASN A 8 -17.97 -1.04 23.21
CA ASN A 8 -19.04 -1.89 22.69
C ASN A 8 -20.41 -1.44 23.20
N TYR A 9 -20.56 -1.14 24.49
CA TYR A 9 -21.83 -0.62 25.03
C TYR A 9 -22.22 0.75 24.46
N ILE A 10 -21.27 1.67 24.32
CA ILE A 10 -21.53 2.98 23.69
C ILE A 10 -21.96 2.81 22.23
N PHE A 11 -21.30 1.93 21.49
CA PHE A 11 -21.63 1.61 20.10
C PHE A 11 -23.05 1.04 19.98
N ASP A 12 -23.42 0.10 20.86
CA ASP A 12 -24.76 -0.49 20.91
C ASP A 12 -25.83 0.56 21.25
N ALA A 13 -25.54 1.45 22.21
CA ALA A 13 -26.45 2.53 22.62
C ALA A 13 -26.70 3.55 21.50
N LEU A 14 -25.64 3.92 20.78
CA LEU A 14 -25.70 4.78 19.61
C LEU A 14 -26.46 4.12 18.46
N TYR A 15 -26.27 2.81 18.26
CA TYR A 15 -26.97 2.05 17.22
C TYR A 15 -28.47 1.92 17.50
N ALA A 16 -28.85 1.79 18.77
CA ALA A 16 -30.24 1.73 19.21
C ALA A 16 -31.02 3.04 18.98
N GLN A 17 -30.34 4.17 18.82
CA GLN A 17 -30.99 5.43 18.45
C GLN A 17 -31.55 5.37 17.03
N PRO A 18 -32.68 6.02 16.74
CA PRO A 18 -33.16 6.24 15.38
C PRO A 18 -32.10 6.90 14.48
N GLU A 19 -32.22 6.70 13.17
CA GLU A 19 -31.32 7.34 12.22
C GLU A 19 -31.39 8.88 12.35
N ASN A 20 -30.23 9.52 12.57
CA ASN A 20 -30.04 10.95 12.82
C ASN A 20 -30.35 11.46 14.24
N GLU A 21 -30.72 10.59 15.19
CA GLU A 21 -30.82 11.00 16.59
C GLU A 21 -29.46 10.90 17.29
N SER A 22 -29.15 11.96 18.04
CA SER A 22 -27.88 12.10 18.75
C SER A 22 -27.99 11.59 20.18
N LEU A 23 -26.97 10.88 20.64
CA LEU A 23 -26.84 10.43 22.02
C LEU A 23 -25.75 11.23 22.73
N ASP A 24 -26.08 11.78 23.90
CA ASP A 24 -25.06 12.23 24.85
C ASP A 24 -24.42 11.00 25.50
N ILE A 25 -23.19 10.69 25.09
CA ILE A 25 -22.52 9.48 25.54
C ILE A 25 -22.08 9.56 27.01
N ALA A 26 -21.83 10.76 27.54
CA ALA A 26 -21.38 10.95 28.91
C ALA A 26 -22.56 10.74 29.85
N CYS A 27 -23.69 11.42 29.59
CA CYS A 27 -24.92 11.22 30.34
C CYS A 27 -25.40 9.77 30.29
N TRP A 28 -25.42 9.16 29.09
CA TRP A 28 -25.84 7.76 28.96
C TRP A 28 -24.90 6.81 29.72
N GLY A 29 -23.59 7.01 29.63
CA GLY A 29 -22.58 6.22 30.34
C GLY A 29 -22.69 6.34 31.86
N MET A 30 -22.96 7.53 32.38
CA MET A 30 -23.22 7.71 33.82
C MET A 30 -24.43 6.90 34.29
N GLU A 31 -25.52 6.95 33.53
CA GLU A 31 -26.78 6.27 33.87
C GLU A 31 -26.69 4.74 33.78
N HIS A 32 -25.96 4.21 32.79
CA HIS A 32 -25.98 2.77 32.47
C HIS A 32 -24.70 2.03 32.88
N LEU A 33 -23.55 2.70 32.83
CA LEU A 33 -22.24 2.12 33.10
C LEU A 33 -21.65 2.56 34.45
N HIS A 34 -22.33 3.46 35.17
CA HIS A 34 -21.94 3.98 36.48
C HIS A 34 -20.54 4.63 36.48
N THR A 35 -20.18 5.30 35.39
CA THR A 35 -18.95 6.08 35.26
C THR A 35 -19.13 7.53 35.68
N GLU A 36 -18.04 8.20 36.08
CA GLU A 36 -18.03 9.63 36.42
C GLU A 36 -18.16 10.50 35.16
N ASP A 37 -18.80 11.66 35.28
CA ASP A 37 -19.10 12.61 34.19
C ASP A 37 -17.83 13.12 33.48
N ASP A 38 -16.79 13.42 34.25
CA ASP A 38 -15.50 13.96 33.79
C ASP A 38 -14.48 12.87 33.46
N SER A 39 -14.94 11.63 33.27
CA SER A 39 -14.04 10.53 32.94
C SER A 39 -13.36 10.77 31.59
N PRO A 40 -12.01 10.74 31.51
CA PRO A 40 -11.28 10.98 30.27
C PRO A 40 -11.54 9.89 29.20
N ILE A 41 -12.22 8.81 29.58
CA ILE A 41 -12.62 7.75 28.64
C ILE A 41 -13.59 8.28 27.58
N TYR A 42 -14.48 9.22 27.92
CA TYR A 42 -15.47 9.72 26.96
C TYR A 42 -14.81 10.54 25.86
N GLU A 43 -13.89 11.44 26.22
CA GLU A 43 -13.11 12.21 25.24
C GLU A 43 -12.34 11.28 24.30
N SER A 44 -11.65 10.27 24.84
CA SER A 44 -10.95 9.27 24.03
C SER A 44 -11.87 8.50 23.08
N ILE A 45 -13.11 8.20 23.48
CA ILE A 45 -14.08 7.48 22.65
C ILE A 45 -14.63 8.39 21.56
N ILE A 46 -14.98 9.64 21.90
CA ILE A 46 -15.44 10.65 20.95
C ILE A 46 -14.39 10.85 19.86
N GLU A 47 -13.15 11.07 20.25
CA GLU A 47 -12.03 11.23 19.32
C GLU A 47 -11.86 10.01 18.41
N GLU A 48 -11.97 8.80 18.95
CA GLU A 48 -11.86 7.57 18.15
C GLU A 48 -13.01 7.43 17.14
N PHE A 49 -14.25 7.70 17.56
CA PHE A 49 -15.42 7.58 16.68
C PHE A 49 -15.39 8.61 15.55
N ILE A 50 -14.97 9.85 15.86
CA ILE A 50 -14.84 10.90 14.85
C ILE A 50 -13.67 10.60 13.92
N SER A 51 -12.50 10.22 14.45
CA SER A 51 -11.29 9.99 13.65
C SER A 51 -11.45 8.82 12.66
N ASN A 52 -12.26 7.83 13.01
CA ASN A 52 -12.56 6.70 12.13
C ASN A 52 -13.83 6.90 11.28
N GLU A 53 -14.44 8.09 11.31
CA GLU A 53 -15.67 8.41 10.56
C GLU A 53 -16.87 7.52 10.92
N TRP A 54 -16.91 6.95 12.13
CA TRP A 54 -18.01 6.11 12.61
C TRP A 54 -19.18 6.91 13.18
N ALA A 55 -18.90 8.13 13.65
CA ALA A 55 -19.92 9.05 14.11
C ALA A 55 -19.58 10.50 13.73
N VAL A 56 -20.61 11.33 13.72
CA VAL A 56 -20.50 12.79 13.61
C VAL A 56 -20.82 13.40 14.96
N ASP A 57 -19.98 14.34 15.40
CA ASP A 57 -20.21 15.16 16.58
C ASP A 57 -21.22 16.27 16.27
N GLN A 58 -22.27 16.36 17.08
CA GLN A 58 -23.27 17.44 17.05
C GLN A 58 -22.96 18.54 18.09
N GLY A 59 -21.84 18.40 18.81
CA GLY A 59 -21.37 19.28 19.85
C GLY A 59 -21.73 18.78 21.25
N LEU A 60 -20.97 19.24 22.26
CA LEU A 60 -21.20 18.93 23.68
C LEU A 60 -21.25 17.43 24.01
N GLY A 61 -20.56 16.57 23.24
CA GLY A 61 -20.52 15.12 23.48
C GLY A 61 -21.71 14.35 22.87
N PHE A 62 -22.55 15.01 22.08
CA PHE A 62 -23.63 14.38 21.35
C PHE A 62 -23.13 13.74 20.05
N LEU A 63 -23.21 12.42 19.97
CA LEU A 63 -22.78 11.66 18.79
C LEU A 63 -23.96 11.09 18.01
N VAL A 64 -23.85 11.10 16.69
CA VAL A 64 -24.76 10.42 15.76
C VAL A 64 -23.94 9.46 14.91
N LEU A 65 -24.33 8.18 14.83
CA LEU A 65 -23.63 7.24 13.94
C LEU A 65 -23.78 7.64 12.48
N THR A 66 -22.68 7.56 11.74
CA THR A 66 -22.68 7.57 10.29
C THR A 66 -23.23 6.26 9.75
N LYS A 67 -23.40 6.19 8.42
CA LYS A 67 -23.74 4.93 7.77
C LYS A 67 -22.64 3.89 7.99
N GLU A 68 -21.38 4.30 7.87
CA GLU A 68 -20.19 3.48 8.09
C GLU A 68 -20.15 2.92 9.51
N GLY A 69 -20.46 3.76 10.52
CA GLY A 69 -20.57 3.32 11.91
C GLY A 69 -21.69 2.28 12.10
N ARG A 70 -22.88 2.51 11.56
CA ARG A 70 -23.99 1.52 11.64
C ARG A 70 -23.65 0.21 10.94
N ASP A 71 -22.94 0.28 9.82
CA ASP A 71 -22.52 -0.91 9.07
C ASP A 71 -21.57 -1.82 9.86
N ILE A 72 -20.80 -1.27 10.82
CA ILE A 72 -20.00 -2.08 11.74
C ILE A 72 -20.88 -3.06 12.52
N ILE A 73 -21.99 -2.58 13.09
CA ILE A 73 -22.93 -3.45 13.82
C ILE A 73 -23.70 -4.35 12.85
N ASN A 74 -24.16 -3.84 11.71
CA ASN A 74 -24.91 -4.65 10.74
C ASN A 74 -24.10 -5.83 10.17
N VAL A 75 -22.80 -5.65 9.96
CA VAL A 75 -21.93 -6.65 9.33
C VAL A 75 -21.28 -7.56 10.36
N PHE A 76 -20.78 -7.01 11.47
CA PHE A 76 -20.01 -7.77 12.47
C PHE A 76 -20.84 -8.17 13.70
N GLY A 77 -22.01 -7.57 13.91
CA GLY A 77 -22.88 -7.80 15.06
C GLY A 77 -22.46 -7.07 16.33
N SER A 78 -21.18 -6.70 16.48
CA SER A 78 -20.68 -5.94 17.62
C SER A 78 -19.33 -5.25 17.32
N TYR A 79 -18.99 -4.24 18.11
CA TYR A 79 -17.67 -3.58 18.03
C TYR A 79 -16.54 -4.57 18.38
N THR A 80 -16.73 -5.41 19.39
CA THR A 80 -15.74 -6.42 19.77
C THR A 80 -15.42 -7.37 18.61
N ALA A 81 -16.44 -7.87 17.92
CA ALA A 81 -16.26 -8.75 16.75
C ALA A 81 -15.57 -8.02 15.59
N PHE A 82 -15.87 -6.73 15.40
CA PHE A 82 -15.21 -5.90 14.41
C PHE A 82 -13.70 -5.76 14.70
N ILE A 83 -13.31 -5.43 15.93
CA ILE A 83 -11.89 -5.32 16.32
C ILE A 83 -11.18 -6.67 16.18
N GLU A 84 -11.81 -7.76 16.59
CA GLU A 84 -11.26 -9.11 16.44
C GLU A 84 -11.07 -9.54 14.98
N THR A 85 -11.85 -8.99 14.05
CA THR A 85 -11.81 -9.35 12.62
C THR A 85 -10.90 -8.43 11.81
N TYR A 86 -10.98 -7.11 12.03
CA TYR A 86 -10.32 -6.10 11.20
C TYR A 86 -9.08 -5.46 11.85
N MET A 87 -9.01 -5.45 13.18
CA MET A 87 -7.86 -4.89 13.92
C MET A 87 -6.89 -5.96 14.44
N GLN A 88 -7.02 -7.22 14.00
CA GLN A 88 -5.90 -8.15 14.10
C GLN A 88 -4.69 -7.50 13.42
N PRO A 89 -3.54 -7.33 14.12
CA PRO A 89 -2.33 -6.97 13.43
C PRO A 89 -2.17 -8.01 12.31
N ALA A 90 -2.12 -7.54 11.06
CA ALA A 90 -2.07 -8.40 9.89
C ALA A 90 -1.14 -9.57 10.23
N PRO A 91 -1.59 -10.84 10.12
CA PRO A 91 -0.73 -11.96 10.46
C PRO A 91 0.58 -11.70 9.76
N GLN A 92 1.70 -11.71 10.49
CA GLN A 92 3.00 -11.42 9.88
C GLN A 92 3.21 -12.49 8.82
N ILE A 93 2.79 -12.21 7.59
CA ILE A 93 3.07 -13.02 6.43
C ILE A 93 4.56 -12.84 6.31
N LYS A 94 5.32 -13.80 6.85
CA LYS A 94 6.73 -13.93 6.51
C LYS A 94 6.75 -13.95 4.99
N SER A 95 7.16 -12.85 4.36
CA SER A 95 7.25 -12.78 2.91
C SER A 95 7.96 -14.05 2.46
N PRO A 96 7.32 -14.92 1.66
CA PRO A 96 7.89 -16.23 1.31
C PRO A 96 9.20 -16.09 0.54
N LEU A 97 9.53 -14.89 0.08
CA LEU A 97 10.74 -14.54 -0.63
C LEU A 97 11.48 -13.43 0.12
N SER A 98 12.68 -13.75 0.57
CA SER A 98 13.63 -12.77 1.12
C SER A 98 13.94 -11.72 0.06
N LEU A 99 14.02 -10.44 0.46
CA LEU A 99 14.53 -9.35 -0.39
C LEU A 99 15.89 -9.69 -1.04
N LYS A 100 16.70 -10.52 -0.38
CA LYS A 100 17.96 -11.05 -0.93
C LYS A 100 17.73 -11.89 -2.19
N THR A 101 16.68 -12.71 -2.22
CA THR A 101 16.32 -13.55 -3.37
C THR A 101 15.85 -12.70 -4.54
N ILE A 102 15.03 -11.69 -4.29
CA ILE A 102 14.56 -10.75 -5.33
C ILE A 102 15.73 -9.95 -5.90
N SER A 103 16.62 -9.44 -5.05
CA SER A 103 17.83 -8.72 -5.47
C SER A 103 18.78 -9.59 -6.31
N LEU A 104 18.94 -10.87 -5.94
CA LEU A 104 19.75 -11.83 -6.68
C LEU A 104 19.19 -12.06 -8.10
N VAL A 105 17.87 -12.24 -8.23
CA VAL A 105 17.21 -12.47 -9.53
C VAL A 105 17.35 -11.25 -10.43
N ILE A 106 17.14 -10.03 -9.91
CA ILE A 106 17.29 -8.79 -10.69
C ILE A 106 18.74 -8.62 -11.17
N ASN A 107 19.72 -8.84 -10.29
CA ASN A 107 21.14 -8.76 -10.67
C ASN A 107 21.53 -9.79 -11.72
N LEU A 108 20.97 -11.00 -11.66
CA LEU A 108 21.22 -12.04 -12.66
C LEU A 108 20.67 -11.65 -14.04
N ILE A 109 19.45 -11.10 -14.09
CA ILE A 109 18.84 -10.63 -15.34
C ILE A 109 19.65 -9.48 -15.93
N LEU A 110 20.07 -8.52 -15.10
CA LEU A 110 20.88 -7.38 -15.55
C LEU A 110 22.24 -7.82 -16.09
N ALA A 111 22.91 -8.76 -15.44
CA ALA A 111 24.20 -9.30 -15.89
C ALA A 111 24.07 -10.01 -17.24
N LEU A 112 23.00 -10.79 -17.45
CA LEU A 112 22.71 -11.43 -18.73
C LEU A 112 22.46 -10.40 -19.84
N PHE A 113 21.72 -9.32 -19.54
CA PHE A 113 21.46 -8.24 -20.48
C PHE A 113 22.75 -7.52 -20.91
N ILE A 114 23.62 -7.19 -19.96
CA ILE A 114 24.93 -6.57 -20.24
C ILE A 114 25.81 -7.49 -21.08
N ALA A 115 25.84 -8.80 -20.77
CA ALA A 115 26.61 -9.78 -21.55
C ALA A 115 26.11 -9.87 -23.00
N MET A 116 24.78 -9.84 -23.22
CA MET A 116 24.18 -9.86 -24.55
C MET A 116 24.54 -8.62 -25.37
N LEU A 117 24.54 -7.43 -24.75
CA LEU A 117 24.97 -6.19 -25.39
C LEU A 117 26.46 -6.23 -25.78
N MET A 118 27.33 -6.77 -24.92
CA MET A 118 28.76 -6.89 -25.25
C MET A 118 29.01 -7.86 -26.40
N ILE A 119 28.32 -9.01 -26.45
CA ILE A 119 28.44 -9.96 -27.56
C ILE A 119 27.99 -9.31 -28.88
N THR A 120 26.88 -8.59 -28.85
CA THR A 120 26.36 -7.88 -30.03
C THR A 120 27.36 -6.84 -30.54
N LYS A 121 27.90 -6.02 -29.63
CA LYS A 121 28.92 -5.03 -29.97
C LYS A 121 30.18 -5.68 -30.56
N ASN A 122 30.66 -6.77 -29.97
CA ASN A 122 31.86 -7.45 -30.45
C ASN A 122 31.66 -8.03 -31.86
N ASN A 123 30.46 -8.53 -32.16
CA ASN A 123 30.12 -8.99 -33.51
C ASN A 123 30.06 -7.82 -34.51
N ASP A 124 29.46 -6.69 -34.11
CA ASP A 124 29.39 -5.49 -34.97
C ASP A 124 30.79 -4.93 -35.25
N ASP A 125 31.66 -4.85 -34.25
CA ASP A 125 33.06 -4.40 -34.40
C ASP A 125 33.84 -5.30 -35.36
N GLN A 126 33.62 -6.61 -35.30
CA GLN A 126 34.24 -7.58 -36.22
C GLN A 126 33.74 -7.41 -37.66
N ILE A 127 32.43 -7.23 -37.85
CA ILE A 127 31.83 -6.97 -39.17
C ILE A 127 32.39 -5.68 -39.78
N ILE A 128 32.50 -4.61 -38.98
CA ILE A 128 33.05 -3.33 -39.43
C ILE A 128 34.52 -3.47 -39.83
N SER A 129 35.31 -4.21 -39.07
CA SER A 129 36.71 -4.49 -39.40
C SER A 129 36.86 -5.22 -40.73
N ASP A 130 36.05 -6.26 -40.96
CA ASP A 130 36.08 -7.04 -42.21
C ASP A 130 35.62 -6.21 -43.42
N GLN A 131 34.63 -5.33 -43.24
CA GLN A 131 34.19 -4.40 -44.28
C GLN A 131 35.29 -3.39 -44.62
N LYS A 132 36.00 -2.86 -43.62
CA LYS A 132 37.12 -1.95 -43.84
C LYS A 132 38.25 -2.62 -44.63
N ALA A 133 38.62 -3.84 -44.27
CA ALA A 133 39.64 -4.60 -44.98
C ALA A 133 39.27 -4.85 -46.45
N LYS A 134 37.99 -5.15 -46.74
CA LYS A 134 37.48 -5.32 -48.11
C LYS A 134 37.53 -4.01 -48.90
N ILE A 135 37.18 -2.88 -48.30
CA ILE A 135 37.25 -1.56 -48.94
C ILE A 135 38.71 -1.22 -49.29
N GLU A 136 39.65 -1.44 -48.37
CA GLU A 136 41.07 -1.21 -48.61
C GLU A 136 41.63 -2.06 -49.76
N ALA A 137 41.24 -3.35 -49.82
CA ALA A 137 41.62 -4.25 -50.91
C ALA A 137 41.03 -3.82 -52.27
N GLN A 138 39.78 -3.38 -52.29
CA GLN A 138 39.14 -2.82 -53.49
C GLN A 138 39.82 -1.53 -53.94
N GLN A 139 40.16 -0.62 -53.03
CA GLN A 139 40.86 0.61 -53.34
C GLN A 139 42.26 0.34 -53.93
N ALA A 140 42.99 -0.65 -53.41
CA ALA A 140 44.28 -1.05 -53.96
C ALA A 140 44.16 -1.56 -55.41
N THR A 141 43.07 -2.28 -55.71
CA THR A 141 42.77 -2.78 -57.07
C THR A 141 42.37 -1.65 -58.01
N ILE A 142 41.56 -0.69 -57.55
CA ILE A 142 41.22 0.51 -58.35
C ILE A 142 42.50 1.31 -58.68
N ASN A 143 43.35 1.52 -57.68
CA ASN A 143 44.61 2.25 -57.85
C ASN A 143 45.57 1.55 -58.83
N SER A 144 45.62 0.21 -58.85
CA SER A 144 46.46 -0.54 -59.78
C SER A 144 45.91 -0.47 -61.21
N LEU A 145 44.59 -0.53 -61.39
CA LEU A 145 43.92 -0.38 -62.68
C LEU A 145 44.11 1.02 -63.25
N GLN A 146 43.93 2.08 -62.45
CA GLN A 146 44.16 3.46 -62.87
C GLN A 146 45.62 3.69 -63.31
N LYS A 147 46.60 3.13 -62.58
CA LYS A 147 48.01 3.20 -62.99
C LYS A 147 48.29 2.46 -64.30
N ALA A 148 47.55 1.39 -64.59
CA ALA A 148 47.71 0.61 -65.82
C ALA A 148 47.09 1.29 -67.06
N THR A 149 46.03 2.08 -66.89
CA THR A 149 45.38 2.84 -67.97
C THR A 149 46.00 4.23 -68.23
N THR A 150 46.94 4.69 -67.41
CA THR A 150 47.63 5.98 -67.58
C THR A 150 49.01 5.81 -68.27
N LYS A 151 49.05 4.99 -69.33
CA LYS A 151 50.17 4.84 -70.28
C LYS A 151 49.65 5.02 -71.69
#